data_AF-A0A816HHW3-F1
#
_entry.id   AF-A0A816HHW3-F1
#
_cell.length_a   1.000
_cell.length_b   1.000
_cell.length_c   1.000
_cell.angle_alpha   90.00
_cell.angle_beta   90.00
_cell.angle_gamma   90.00
#
_symmetry.space_group_name_H-M   'P 1'
#
loop_
_entity.id
_entity.type
_entity.pdbx_description
1 polymer ?
#
loop_
_entity_poly.entity_id
_entity_poly.type
_entity_poly.pdbx_seq_one_letter_code
_entity_poly.pdbx_strand_id
1 'polypeptide(L)'
;GIQSEGAAHLSYALKYNTTITTLNLYANNIGAEGASYLTSTLSYNTTLTILDLNDNNIGDKGTRYLTNALKQNQTLTTLKLSGNEIGDWGAMYLANTLKNNKVTLNFELSTMCH
;
A
#
# COMPACT_ATOMS: atom_id res chain seq x y z
N GLY A 1 7.05 -15.17 7.02
CA GLY A 1 6.55 -13.96 6.37
C GLY A 1 5.24 -13.57 7.00
N ILE A 2 4.97 -12.27 7.10
CA ILE A 2 3.67 -11.71 7.47
C ILE A 2 2.65 -12.17 6.43
N GLN A 3 1.63 -12.89 6.87
CA GLN A 3 0.48 -13.28 6.06
C GLN A 3 -0.65 -12.26 6.25
N SER A 4 -1.82 -12.46 5.65
CA SER A 4 -2.94 -11.51 5.74
C SER A 4 -3.35 -11.22 7.19
N GLU A 5 -3.34 -12.22 8.08
CA GLU A 5 -3.65 -12.05 9.51
C GLU A 5 -2.58 -11.20 10.22
N GLY A 6 -1.31 -11.38 9.88
CA GLY A 6 -0.23 -10.54 10.43
C GLY A 6 -0.40 -9.08 10.00
N ALA A 7 -0.81 -8.84 8.75
CA ALA A 7 -1.14 -7.51 8.26
C ALA A 7 -2.36 -6.90 8.98
N ALA A 8 -3.33 -7.71 9.43
CA ALA A 8 -4.46 -7.25 10.23
C ALA A 8 -4.01 -6.72 11.61
N HIS A 9 -3.16 -7.46 12.31
CA HIS A 9 -2.62 -7.04 13.62
C HIS A 9 -1.77 -5.77 13.49
N LEU A 10 -0.94 -5.71 12.45
CA LEU A 10 -0.11 -4.54 12.16
C LEU A 10 -0.98 -3.32 11.82
N SER A 11 -2.00 -3.50 10.99
CA SER A 11 -2.99 -2.47 10.65
C SER A 11 -3.62 -1.86 11.92
N TYR A 12 -4.01 -2.71 12.86
CA TYR A 12 -4.58 -2.29 14.14
C TYR A 12 -3.58 -1.48 14.98
N ALA A 13 -2.33 -1.94 15.10
CA ALA A 13 -1.29 -1.23 15.84
C ALA A 13 -0.98 0.14 15.23
N LEU A 14 -0.86 0.21 13.91
CA LEU A 14 -0.53 1.44 13.18
C LEU A 14 -1.66 2.47 13.18
N LYS A 15 -2.91 2.05 13.38
CA LYS A 15 -4.04 2.97 13.49
C LYS A 15 -3.87 3.95 14.66
N TYR A 16 -3.23 3.51 15.74
CA TYR A 16 -2.99 4.31 16.94
C TYR A 16 -1.55 4.79 17.07
N ASN A 17 -0.66 4.30 16.21
CA ASN A 17 0.72 4.74 16.20
C ASN A 17 0.86 6.11 15.52
N THR A 18 1.47 7.05 16.23
CA THR A 18 1.67 8.44 15.78
C THR A 18 3.15 8.79 15.66
N THR A 19 4.04 7.79 15.57
CA THR A 19 5.49 8.01 15.56
C THR A 19 6.20 7.35 14.38
N ILE A 20 5.63 6.29 13.81
CA ILE A 20 6.19 5.56 12.68
C ILE A 20 5.95 6.37 11.40
N THR A 21 7.05 6.76 10.77
CA THR A 21 7.05 7.47 9.48
C THR A 21 7.38 6.55 8.30
N THR A 22 8.09 5.45 8.55
CA THR A 22 8.49 4.48 7.52
C THR A 22 8.13 3.07 7.97
N LEU A 23 7.46 2.32 7.11
CA LEU A 23 7.12 0.93 7.32
C LEU A 23 7.61 0.08 6.14
N ASN A 24 8.48 -0.88 6.44
CA ASN A 24 9.01 -1.82 5.45
C ASN A 24 8.39 -3.21 5.66
N LEU A 25 7.68 -3.69 4.64
CA LEU A 25 7.06 -5.01 4.59
C LEU A 25 7.52 -5.81 3.36
N TYR A 26 8.68 -5.48 2.80
CA TYR A 26 9.32 -6.17 1.68
C TYR A 26 9.32 -7.71 1.82
N ALA A 27 9.04 -8.43 0.74
CA ALA A 27 9.10 -9.89 0.64
C ALA A 27 8.30 -10.62 1.74
N ASN A 28 7.00 -10.31 1.83
CA ASN A 28 6.05 -11.01 2.70
C ASN A 28 4.93 -11.65 1.86
N ASN A 29 3.91 -12.20 2.52
CA ASN A 29 2.77 -12.83 1.83
C ASN A 29 1.46 -12.14 2.25
N ILE A 30 1.46 -10.81 2.24
CA ILE A 30 0.33 -9.99 2.68
C ILE A 30 -0.90 -10.25 1.81
N GLY A 31 -0.70 -10.36 0.49
CA GLY A 31 -1.76 -10.63 -0.47
C GLY A 31 -2.82 -9.53 -0.55
N ALA A 32 -3.79 -9.73 -1.44
CA ALA A 32 -4.90 -8.78 -1.61
C ALA A 32 -5.73 -8.59 -0.32
N GLU A 33 -5.87 -9.64 0.50
CA GLU A 33 -6.60 -9.58 1.77
C GLU A 33 -5.86 -8.75 2.81
N GLY A 34 -4.55 -8.97 2.99
CA GLY A 34 -3.74 -8.17 3.91
C GLY A 34 -3.69 -6.70 3.50
N ALA A 35 -3.63 -6.41 2.19
CA ALA A 35 -3.74 -5.04 1.66
C ALA A 35 -5.08 -4.38 2.04
N SER A 36 -6.17 -5.15 2.11
CA SER A 36 -7.47 -4.65 2.54
C SER A 36 -7.46 -4.20 4.01
N TYR A 37 -6.74 -4.89 4.88
CA TYR A 37 -6.60 -4.47 6.28
C TYR A 37 -5.78 -3.19 6.42
N LEU A 38 -4.71 -3.04 5.62
CA LEU A 38 -3.91 -1.82 5.59
C LEU A 38 -4.68 -0.60 5.07
N THR A 39 -5.80 -0.79 4.36
CA THR A 39 -6.65 0.30 3.83
C THR A 39 -7.20 1.19 4.95
N SER A 40 -7.72 0.59 6.01
CA SER A 40 -8.25 1.34 7.15
C SER A 40 -7.14 2.15 7.83
N THR A 41 -5.97 1.54 8.04
CA THR A 41 -4.80 2.23 8.61
C THR A 41 -4.39 3.41 7.74
N LEU A 42 -4.19 3.20 6.45
CA LEU A 42 -3.75 4.25 5.53
C LEU A 42 -4.77 5.38 5.44
N SER A 43 -6.08 5.10 5.52
CA SER A 43 -7.10 6.15 5.42
C SER A 43 -7.05 7.16 6.58
N TYR A 44 -6.54 6.76 7.75
CA TYR A 44 -6.57 7.57 8.97
C TYR A 44 -5.19 7.90 9.55
N ASN A 45 -4.15 7.16 9.18
CA ASN A 45 -2.81 7.41 9.69
C ASN A 45 -2.26 8.72 9.09
N THR A 46 -1.76 9.59 9.96
CA THR A 46 -1.29 10.94 9.63
C THR A 46 0.23 11.09 9.84
N THR A 47 0.97 10.00 9.99
CA THR A 47 2.39 10.04 10.33
C THR A 47 3.25 9.21 9.39
N LEU A 48 2.70 8.15 8.81
CA LEU A 48 3.35 7.31 7.83
C LEU A 48 3.52 8.10 6.52
N THR A 49 4.77 8.20 6.08
CA THR A 49 5.18 8.86 4.83
C THR A 49 5.68 7.87 3.79
N ILE A 50 6.27 6.75 4.23
CA ILE A 50 6.82 5.71 3.35
C ILE A 50 6.27 4.34 3.72
N LEU A 51 5.72 3.64 2.73
CA LEU A 51 5.28 2.25 2.84
C LEU A 51 5.93 1.41 1.73
N ASP A 52 6.73 0.42 2.12
CA ASP A 52 7.29 -0.58 1.22
C ASP A 52 6.49 -1.87 1.29
N LEU A 53 5.80 -2.21 0.19
CA LEU A 53 5.05 -3.45 0.00
C LEU A 53 5.61 -4.27 -1.17
N ASN A 54 6.85 -4.06 -1.59
CA ASN A 54 7.45 -4.85 -2.65
C ASN A 54 7.39 -6.36 -2.36
N ASP A 55 7.21 -7.19 -3.40
CA ASP A 55 7.16 -8.66 -3.32
C ASP A 55 6.15 -9.19 -2.28
N ASN A 56 4.86 -8.87 -2.43
CA ASN A 56 3.80 -9.22 -1.47
C ASN A 56 2.52 -9.84 -2.07
N ASN A 57 2.54 -10.21 -3.35
CA ASN A 57 1.41 -10.86 -4.04
C ASN A 57 0.09 -10.05 -3.94
N ILE A 58 0.17 -8.71 -3.94
CA ILE A 58 -0.97 -7.81 -3.69
C ILE A 58 -2.00 -7.86 -4.83
N GLY A 59 -1.53 -7.95 -6.08
CA GLY A 59 -2.34 -8.00 -7.29
C GLY A 59 -3.27 -6.78 -7.52
N ASP A 60 -4.11 -6.86 -8.54
CA ASP A 60 -5.06 -5.79 -8.89
C ASP A 60 -6.08 -5.51 -7.78
N LYS A 61 -6.58 -6.57 -7.14
CA LYS A 61 -7.56 -6.46 -6.06
C LYS A 61 -6.98 -5.74 -4.84
N GLY A 62 -5.77 -6.10 -4.42
CA GLY A 62 -5.08 -5.43 -3.33
C GLY A 62 -4.74 -3.98 -3.68
N THR A 63 -4.30 -3.74 -4.92
CA THR A 63 -4.00 -2.38 -5.42
C THR A 63 -5.23 -1.48 -5.37
N ARG A 64 -6.41 -2.00 -5.72
CA ARG A 64 -7.69 -1.27 -5.58
C ARG A 64 -7.97 -0.85 -4.13
N TYR A 65 -7.70 -1.72 -3.17
CA TYR A 65 -7.89 -1.40 -1.75
C TYR A 65 -6.94 -0.27 -1.31
N LEU A 66 -5.65 -0.42 -1.59
CA LEU A 66 -4.63 0.59 -1.25
C LEU A 66 -4.96 1.95 -1.88
N THR A 67 -5.26 1.99 -3.18
CA THR A 67 -5.57 3.23 -3.91
C THR A 67 -6.83 3.93 -3.41
N ASN A 68 -7.82 3.20 -2.89
CA ASN A 68 -8.98 3.81 -2.26
C ASN A 68 -8.65 4.49 -0.93
N ALA A 69 -7.77 3.90 -0.10
CA ALA A 69 -7.31 4.55 1.13
C ALA A 69 -6.53 5.83 0.84
N LEU A 70 -5.70 5.80 -0.20
CA LEU A 70 -4.84 6.93 -0.59
C LEU A 70 -5.59 8.17 -1.07
N LYS A 71 -6.88 8.04 -1.40
CA LYS A 71 -7.73 9.22 -1.71
C LYS A 71 -7.99 10.09 -0.48
N GLN A 72 -7.92 9.49 0.73
CA GLN A 72 -8.15 10.17 2.00
C GLN A 72 -6.84 10.46 2.74
N ASN A 73 -5.81 9.65 2.53
CA ASN A 73 -4.50 9.85 3.14
C ASN A 73 -3.80 11.10 2.56
N GLN A 74 -3.26 11.96 3.43
CA GLN A 74 -2.57 13.19 3.04
C GLN A 74 -1.10 13.23 3.48
N THR A 75 -0.53 12.11 3.92
CA THR A 75 0.81 12.07 4.52
C THR A 75 1.74 11.08 3.84
N LEU A 76 1.21 10.00 3.27
CA LEU A 76 1.97 9.04 2.50
C LEU A 76 2.45 9.69 1.20
N THR A 77 3.76 9.76 1.05
CA THR A 77 4.43 10.34 -0.12
C THR A 77 5.10 9.28 -0.98
N THR A 78 5.37 8.09 -0.42
CA THR A 78 6.01 6.99 -1.15
C THR A 78 5.31 5.67 -0.87
N LEU A 79 4.92 4.98 -1.94
CA LEU A 79 4.39 3.62 -1.89
C LEU A 79 5.13 2.74 -2.90
N LYS A 80 5.84 1.72 -2.40
CA LYS A 80 6.58 0.78 -3.22
C LYS A 80 5.78 -0.50 -3.43
N LEU A 81 5.60 -0.91 -4.68
CA LEU A 81 4.71 -2.01 -5.08
C LEU A 81 5.34 -2.92 -6.15
N SER A 82 6.66 -2.87 -6.33
CA SER A 82 7.40 -3.75 -7.24
C SER A 82 7.17 -5.23 -6.89
N GLY A 83 7.10 -6.11 -7.90
CA GLY A 83 6.95 -7.55 -7.68
C GLY A 83 5.60 -7.99 -7.07
N ASN A 84 4.52 -7.23 -7.29
CA ASN A 84 3.20 -7.52 -6.72
C ASN A 84 2.15 -8.05 -7.70
N GLU A 85 2.57 -8.52 -8.88
CA GLU A 85 1.64 -9.06 -9.90
C GLU A 85 0.50 -8.08 -10.26
N ILE A 86 0.84 -6.78 -10.35
CA ILE A 86 -0.11 -5.71 -10.69
C ILE A 86 -0.29 -5.70 -12.21
N GLY A 87 -1.49 -6.03 -12.67
CA GLY A 87 -1.89 -6.00 -14.06
C GLY A 87 -2.53 -4.67 -14.47
N ASP A 88 -3.19 -4.68 -15.63
CA ASP A 88 -3.74 -3.46 -16.24
C ASP A 88 -4.76 -2.75 -15.36
N TRP A 89 -5.61 -3.50 -14.64
CA TRP A 89 -6.60 -2.89 -13.73
C TRP A 89 -5.93 -2.23 -12.53
N GLY A 90 -4.93 -2.88 -11.94
CA GLY A 90 -4.14 -2.32 -10.86
C GLY A 90 -3.40 -1.05 -11.30
N ALA A 91 -2.75 -1.08 -12.47
CA ALA A 91 -2.11 0.09 -13.07
C ALA A 91 -3.11 1.23 -13.31
N MET A 92 -4.31 0.93 -13.79
CA MET A 92 -5.39 1.92 -13.96
C MET A 92 -5.81 2.55 -12.61
N TYR A 93 -5.91 1.77 -11.54
CA TYR A 93 -6.22 2.32 -10.21
C TYR A 93 -5.12 3.25 -9.71
N LEU A 94 -3.85 2.88 -9.90
CA LEU A 94 -2.69 3.70 -9.52
C LEU A 94 -2.67 5.03 -10.29
N ALA A 95 -2.86 4.98 -11.62
CA ALA A 95 -2.91 6.17 -12.46
C ALA A 95 -4.05 7.13 -12.04
N ASN A 96 -5.22 6.58 -11.74
CA ASN A 96 -6.36 7.36 -11.24
C ASN A 96 -6.08 8.00 -9.88
N THR A 97 -5.36 7.31 -8.99
CA THR A 97 -4.94 7.89 -7.71
C THR A 97 -3.95 9.02 -7.92
N LEU A 98 -2.93 8.85 -8.78
CA LEU A 98 -1.97 9.92 -9.09
C LEU A 98 -2.63 11.19 -9.62
N LYS A 99 -3.64 11.04 -10.48
CA LYS A 99 -4.38 12.18 -11.05
C LYS A 99 -5.15 13.00 -10.02
N ASN A 100 -5.63 12.35 -8.95
CA ASN A 100 -6.56 12.95 -7.99
C ASN A 100 -5.96 13.15 -6.59
N ASN A 101 -4.74 12.64 -6.34
CA ASN A 101 -4.08 12.83 -5.05
C ASN A 101 -3.60 14.29 -4.94
N LYS A 102 -3.88 14.89 -3.78
CA LYS A 102 -3.48 16.27 -3.46
C LYS A 102 -2.03 16.34 -2.97
N VAL A 103 -1.44 15.19 -2.65
CA VAL A 103 -0.05 15.01 -2.24
C VAL A 103 0.72 14.41 -3.42
N THR A 104 1.97 14.85 -3.61
CA THR A 104 2.87 14.19 -4.55
C THR A 104 3.17 12.78 -4.03
N LEU A 105 2.59 11.78 -4.69
CA LEU A 105 2.76 10.38 -4.34
C LEU A 105 3.65 9.70 -5.39
N ASN A 106 4.76 9.11 -4.91
CA ASN A 106 5.67 8.35 -5.74
C ASN A 106 5.31 6.86 -5.67
N PHE A 107 5.02 6.26 -6.81
CA PHE A 107 4.90 4.81 -6.96
C PHE A 107 6.18 4.22 -7.54
N GLU A 108 6.82 3.34 -6.78
CA GLU A 108 7.94 2.55 -7.29
C GLU A 108 7.42 1.20 -7.80
N LEU A 109 7.30 1.09 -9.11
CA LEU A 109 6.91 -0.12 -9.84
C LEU A 109 8.10 -0.52 -10.73
N SER A 110 8.79 -1.62 -10.41
CA SER A 110 9.73 -2.23 -11.35
C SER A 110 9.00 -3.28 -12.17
N THR A 111 9.02 -3.13 -13.50
CA THR A 111 8.62 -4.20 -14.41
C THR A 111 9.70 -5.28 -14.39
N MET A 112 9.44 -6.42 -13.76
CA MET A 112 10.12 -7.65 -14.15
C MET A 112 9.46 -8.12 -15.45
N CYS A 113 9.87 -7.52 -16.58
CA CYS A 113 9.70 -8.19 -17.86
C CYS A 113 10.52 -9.47 -17.79
N HIS A 114 9.86 -10.61 -17.68
CA HIS A 114 10.41 -11.89 -18.06
C HIS A 114 10.18 -12.11 -19.56
#